data_AF-A0A9E5B193-F1
#
_entry.id   AF-A0A9E5B193-F1
#
_cell.length_a   1.000
_cell.length_b   1.000
_cell.length_c   1.000
_cell.angle_alpha   90.00
_cell.angle_beta   90.00
_cell.angle_gamma   90.00
#
_symmetry.space_group_name_H-M   'P 1'
#
loop_
_entity.id
_entity.type
_entity.pdbx_description
1 polymer ?
#
loop_
_entity_poly.entity_id
_entity_poly.type
_entity_poly.pdbx_seq_one_letter_code
_entity_poly.pdbx_strand_id
1 'polypeptide(L)'
;MNRSFRLGGLLPLLIAVIGCAATPPKRIAAIVSVYNHNSHADVIVGRLIETHTLDGKGPRPNLQLVSLYTDQVSPDDKSRRLAAKHG
;
A
#
# COMPACT_ATOMS: atom_id res chain seq x y z
N MET A 1 -7.02 -68.68 16.69
CA MET A 1 -6.85 -67.94 17.96
C MET A 1 -5.64 -67.03 17.79
N ASN A 2 -5.59 -65.73 18.04
CA ASN A 2 -6.49 -64.83 18.76
C ASN A 2 -6.19 -63.38 18.31
N ARG A 3 -7.27 -62.65 17.97
CA ARG A 3 -7.61 -61.28 18.38
C ARG A 3 -6.77 -60.09 17.90
N SER A 4 -7.28 -59.53 16.80
CA SER A 4 -7.50 -58.11 16.51
C SER A 4 -7.26 -57.14 17.68
N PHE A 5 -6.35 -56.18 17.50
CA PHE A 5 -6.21 -55.01 18.36
C PHE A 5 -6.49 -53.72 17.57
N ARG A 6 -7.09 -52.77 18.27
CA ARG A 6 -8.00 -51.74 17.77
C ARG A 6 -7.33 -50.58 17.02
N LEU A 7 -8.00 -50.17 15.95
CA LEU A 7 -8.28 -48.81 15.49
C LEU A 7 -7.87 -47.70 16.47
N GLY A 8 -6.93 -46.85 16.05
CA GLY A 8 -6.55 -45.62 16.75
C GLY A 8 -6.13 -44.56 15.73
N GLY A 9 -7.11 -44.01 15.02
CA GLY A 9 -6.89 -42.94 14.05
C GLY A 9 -6.46 -41.66 14.75
N LEU A 10 -5.22 -41.23 14.51
CA LEU A 10 -4.73 -39.91 14.88
C LEU A 10 -4.87 -39.01 13.64
N LEU A 11 -6.07 -38.47 13.44
CA LEU A 11 -6.31 -37.45 12.44
C LEU A 11 -5.62 -36.16 12.91
N PRO A 12 -4.72 -35.54 12.13
CA PRO A 12 -4.07 -34.32 12.58
C PRO A 12 -5.12 -33.20 12.64
N LEU A 13 -5.22 -32.55 13.80
CA LEU A 13 -6.03 -31.36 14.00
C LEU A 13 -5.39 -30.22 13.19
N LEU A 14 -5.77 -30.10 11.92
CA LEU A 14 -5.37 -28.99 11.06
C LEU A 14 -6.15 -27.76 11.53
N ILE A 15 -5.52 -26.95 12.37
CA ILE A 15 -6.01 -25.62 12.73
C ILE A 15 -6.01 -24.79 11.44
N ALA A 16 -7.19 -24.60 10.84
CA ALA A 16 -7.37 -23.66 9.76
C ALA A 16 -7.19 -22.25 10.33
N VAL A 17 -6.01 -21.66 10.10
CA VAL A 17 -5.78 -20.23 10.34
C VAL A 17 -6.65 -19.47 9.34
N ILE A 18 -7.80 -18.98 9.80
CA ILE A 18 -8.61 -18.03 9.06
C ILE A 18 -7.84 -16.71 9.08
N GLY A 19 -7.02 -16.49 8.05
CA GLY A 19 -6.33 -15.22 7.86
C GLY A 19 -7.34 -14.11 7.60
N CYS A 20 -7.22 -13.00 8.33
CA CYS A 20 -7.98 -11.79 8.06
C CYS A 20 -7.49 -11.20 6.72
N ALA A 21 -8.29 -11.32 5.66
CA ALA A 21 -7.95 -10.76 4.36
C ALA A 21 -7.85 -9.24 4.46
N ALA A 22 -6.65 -8.69 4.22
CA ALA A 22 -6.46 -7.25 4.19
C ALA A 22 -7.37 -6.62 3.13
N THR A 23 -8.09 -5.57 3.49
CA THR A 23 -8.95 -4.86 2.52
C THR A 23 -8.07 -4.27 1.42
N PRO A 24 -8.44 -4.41 0.13
CA PRO A 24 -7.65 -3.86 -0.96
C PRO A 24 -7.57 -2.33 -0.84
N PRO A 25 -6.44 -1.71 -1.23
CA PRO A 25 -6.26 -0.28 -1.11
C PRO A 25 -7.25 0.49 -1.97
N LYS A 26 -7.81 1.57 -1.42
CA LYS A 26 -8.71 2.45 -2.18
C LYS A 26 -7.88 3.28 -3.16
N ARG A 27 -8.29 3.24 -4.42
CA ARG A 27 -7.67 4.02 -5.49
C ARG A 27 -8.10 5.47 -5.37
N ILE A 28 -7.15 6.39 -5.34
CA ILE A 28 -7.37 7.83 -5.21
C ILE A 28 -6.63 8.60 -6.30
N ALA A 29 -7.19 9.73 -6.69
CA ALA A 29 -6.58 10.70 -7.59
C ALA A 29 -6.28 11.98 -6.79
N ALA A 30 -5.10 12.57 -7.01
CA ALA A 30 -4.75 13.87 -6.43
C ALA A 30 -4.94 14.97 -7.47
N ILE A 31 -5.63 16.04 -7.10
CA ILE A 31 -5.78 17.26 -7.89
C ILE A 31 -5.19 18.39 -7.06
N VAL A 32 -4.13 19.02 -7.57
CA VAL A 32 -3.39 20.06 -6.84
C VAL A 32 -3.17 21.28 -7.73
N SER A 33 -3.09 22.46 -7.11
CA SER A 33 -2.77 23.70 -7.84
C SER A 33 -1.30 23.74 -8.24
N VAL A 34 -0.40 23.61 -7.27
CA VAL A 34 1.06 23.60 -7.45
C VAL A 34 1.66 22.41 -6.72
N TYR A 35 2.77 21.88 -7.23
CA TYR A 35 3.53 20.82 -6.58
C TYR A 35 5.02 21.15 -6.57
N ASN A 36 5.43 21.99 -5.63
CA ASN A 36 6.83 22.32 -5.35
C ASN A 36 7.27 21.77 -3.98
N HIS A 37 8.56 21.87 -3.67
CA HIS A 37 9.10 21.42 -2.39
C HIS A 37 8.46 22.18 -1.22
N ASN A 38 8.05 21.46 -0.18
CA ASN A 38 7.37 21.99 1.01
C ASN A 38 5.98 22.62 0.76
N SER A 39 5.39 22.45 -0.43
CA SER A 39 3.94 22.68 -0.58
C SER A 39 3.13 21.70 0.27
N HIS A 40 1.89 22.08 0.60
CA HIS A 40 0.93 21.15 1.20
C HIS A 40 0.70 19.91 0.31
N ALA A 41 0.76 20.09 -1.01
CA ALA A 41 0.74 18.98 -1.96
C ALA A 41 1.92 18.02 -1.74
N ASP A 42 3.15 18.52 -1.55
CA ASP A 42 4.32 17.68 -1.26
C ASP A 42 4.20 16.92 0.05
N VAL A 43 3.70 17.59 1.09
CA VAL A 43 3.50 16.97 2.40
C VAL A 43 2.43 15.88 2.36
N ILE A 44 1.36 16.01 1.58
CA ILE A 44 0.30 14.99 1.52
C ILE A 44 0.64 13.91 0.50
N VAL A 45 0.85 14.29 -0.76
CA VAL A 45 1.06 13.37 -1.88
C VAL A 45 2.39 12.62 -1.73
N GLY A 46 3.44 13.31 -1.27
CA GLY A 46 4.74 12.67 -1.01
C GLY A 46 4.63 11.55 0.03
N ARG A 47 3.79 11.70 1.06
CA ARG A 47 3.60 10.66 2.10
C ARG A 47 2.82 9.45 1.59
N LEU A 48 1.91 9.65 0.65
CA LEU A 48 1.17 8.56 0.03
C LEU A 48 2.09 7.66 -0.83
N ILE A 49 3.08 8.26 -1.49
CA ILE A 49 4.00 7.54 -2.38
C ILE A 49 5.22 7.01 -1.61
N GLU A 50 5.90 7.90 -0.88
CA GLU A 50 7.22 7.68 -0.27
C GLU A 50 7.15 7.40 1.24
N THR A 51 5.95 7.24 1.81
CA THR A 51 5.71 6.98 3.24
C THR A 51 6.09 8.16 4.15
N HIS A 52 5.83 8.02 5.45
CA HIS A 52 6.16 9.03 6.46
C HIS A 52 7.67 9.33 6.62
N THR A 53 8.54 8.45 6.15
CA THR A 53 10.00 8.59 6.18
C THR A 53 10.60 9.15 4.88
N LEU A 54 9.80 9.34 3.81
CA LEU A 54 10.26 9.73 2.46
C LEU A 54 11.23 8.76 1.79
N ASP A 55 11.41 7.55 2.33
CA ASP A 55 12.32 6.54 1.79
C ASP A 55 11.59 5.37 1.12
N GLY A 56 10.25 5.39 1.14
CA GLY A 56 9.40 4.33 0.63
C GLY A 56 9.32 3.08 1.52
N LYS A 57 9.98 3.06 2.69
CA LYS A 57 10.14 1.87 3.55
C LYS A 57 9.22 1.86 4.78
N GLY A 58 8.44 2.92 5.02
CA GLY A 58 7.48 2.99 6.11
C GLY A 58 6.10 2.36 5.83
N PRO A 59 5.23 2.28 6.87
CA PRO A 59 3.83 1.92 6.69
C PRO A 59 3.13 2.93 5.78
N ARG A 60 2.23 2.41 4.94
CA ARG A 60 1.36 3.21 4.06
C ARG A 60 -0.08 3.13 4.56
N PRO A 61 -0.87 4.21 4.41
CA PRO A 61 -2.32 4.10 4.57
C PRO A 61 -2.87 3.12 3.52
N ASN A 62 -4.07 2.57 3.75
CA ASN A 62 -4.72 1.65 2.82
C ASN A 62 -5.30 2.38 1.58
N LEU A 63 -4.47 3.20 0.94
CA LEU A 63 -4.76 4.06 -0.19
C LEU A 63 -3.69 3.87 -1.26
N GLN A 64 -4.10 3.91 -2.52
CA GLN A 64 -3.23 3.86 -3.67
C GLN A 64 -3.46 5.10 -4.52
N LEU A 65 -2.44 5.95 -4.65
CA LEU A 65 -2.46 7.06 -5.59
C LEU A 65 -2.29 6.52 -7.01
N VAL A 66 -3.29 6.74 -7.87
CA VAL A 66 -3.30 6.21 -9.25
C VAL A 66 -3.17 7.29 -10.31
N SER A 67 -3.44 8.55 -9.97
CA SER A 67 -3.26 9.67 -10.87
C SER A 67 -3.03 10.96 -10.09
N LEU A 68 -2.33 11.89 -10.74
CA LEU A 68 -2.02 13.21 -10.21
C LEU A 68 -2.23 14.24 -11.33
N TYR A 69 -3.10 15.21 -11.06
CA TYR A 69 -3.29 16.39 -11.90
C TYR A 69 -2.70 17.62 -11.18
N THR A 70 -1.91 18.40 -11.91
CA THR A 70 -1.34 19.66 -11.46
C THR A 70 -1.81 20.78 -12.36
N ASP A 71 -2.47 21.79 -11.79
CA ASP A 71 -2.99 22.93 -12.55
C ASP A 71 -1.87 23.86 -13.07
N GLN A 72 -0.86 24.14 -12.24
CA GLN A 72 0.25 25.03 -12.55
C GLN A 72 1.57 24.27 -12.47
N VAL A 73 2.43 24.47 -13.48
CA VAL A 73 3.77 23.87 -13.55
C VAL A 73 4.81 24.97 -13.40
N SER A 74 5.36 25.12 -12.20
CA SER A 74 6.46 26.04 -11.92
C SER A 74 7.82 25.46 -12.34
N PRO A 75 8.89 26.28 -12.47
CA PRO A 75 10.24 25.78 -12.73
C PRO A 75 10.72 24.72 -11.72
N ASP A 76 10.31 24.85 -10.44
CA ASP A 76 10.65 23.94 -9.35
C ASP A 76 9.65 22.77 -9.17
N ASP A 77 8.85 22.47 -10.19
CA ASP A 77 7.83 21.42 -10.13
C ASP A 77 8.44 20.05 -9.78
N LYS A 78 7.80 19.34 -8.85
CA LYS A 78 8.11 17.96 -8.47
C LYS A 78 7.24 16.95 -9.21
N SER A 79 6.06 17.34 -9.69
CA SER A 79 5.07 16.40 -10.24
C SER A 79 5.60 15.63 -11.44
N ARG A 80 6.33 16.27 -12.35
CA ARG A 80 6.90 15.60 -13.54
C ARG A 80 8.00 14.61 -13.19
N ARG A 81 8.87 14.94 -12.22
CA ARG A 81 9.90 14.01 -11.73
C ARG A 81 9.28 12.80 -11.04
N LEU A 82 8.25 13.01 -10.23
CA LEU A 82 7.52 11.92 -9.57
C LEU A 82 6.77 11.05 -10.58
N ALA A 83 6.13 11.65 -11.58
CA ALA A 83 5.49 10.91 -12.67
C ALA A 83 6.49 10.04 -13.44
N ALA A 84 7.69 10.55 -13.75
CA ALA A 84 8.73 9.75 -14.41
C ALA A 84 9.24 8.58 -13.54
N LYS A 85 9.21 8.73 -12.21
CA LYS A 85 9.68 7.70 -11.25
C LYS A 85 8.63 6.61 -10.97
N HIS A 86 7.34 6.95 -11.06
CA HIS A 86 6.24 6.10 -10.57
C HIS A 86 5.10 5.82 -11.57
N GLY A 87 5.08 6.55 -12.70
CA GLY A 87 4.03 6.47 -13.73
C GLY A 87 4.29 5.44 -14.81
#